data_AF-G6YUI2-F1
#
_entry.id   AF-G6YUI2-F1
#
_cell.length_a   1.000
_cell.length_b   1.000
_cell.length_c   1.000
_cell.angle_alpha   90.00
_cell.angle_beta   90.00
_cell.angle_gamma   90.00
#
_symmetry.space_group_name_H-M   'P 1'
#
loop_
_entity.id
_entity.type
_entity.pdbx_description
1 polymer ?
#
loop_
_entity_poly.entity_id
_entity_poly.type
_entity_poly.pdbx_seq_one_letter_code
_entity_poly.pdbx_strand_id
1 'polypeptide(L)'
;MKSSDELDRFLGVSGQNLTTAAIRSVSFDREQLVFVTLGQQPTAGFSVGLRDANATGDTLLLDMAVITPEPDAMVAQVITTPCAVLAVSKDKWQRLEVTGLSDRPLIKIVGK
;
A
#
# COMPACT_ATOMS: atom_id res chain seq x y z
N MET A 1 -7.13 -23.34 12.31
CA MET A 1 -5.83 -23.70 11.67
C MET A 1 -5.83 -23.22 10.21
N LYS A 2 -5.91 -21.90 9.98
CA LYS A 2 -5.88 -21.28 8.63
C LYS A 2 -4.85 -20.14 8.51
N SER A 3 -4.39 -19.61 9.65
CA SER A 3 -3.61 -18.38 9.71
C SER A 3 -2.13 -18.54 9.35
N SER A 4 -1.53 -19.76 9.41
CA SER A 4 -0.10 -19.94 9.13
C SER A 4 0.19 -19.98 7.64
N ASP A 5 -0.57 -20.77 6.87
CA ASP A 5 -0.35 -20.91 5.42
C ASP A 5 -0.71 -19.63 4.65
N GLU A 6 -1.69 -18.86 5.15
CA GLU A 6 -2.03 -17.56 4.58
C GLU A 6 -0.94 -16.51 4.87
N LEU A 7 -0.30 -16.58 6.05
CA LEU A 7 0.82 -15.73 6.43
C LEU A 7 2.02 -15.94 5.49
N ASP A 8 2.32 -17.20 5.17
CA ASP A 8 3.45 -17.56 4.30
C ASP A 8 3.28 -17.03 2.87
N ARG A 9 2.04 -16.89 2.40
CA ARG A 9 1.73 -16.27 1.10
C ARG A 9 2.09 -14.78 1.05
N PHE A 10 1.94 -14.06 2.16
CA PHE A 10 2.30 -12.64 2.25
C PHE A 10 3.78 -12.43 2.57
N LEU A 11 4.41 -13.36 3.30
CA LEU A 11 5.86 -13.37 3.52
C LEU A 11 6.65 -13.65 2.22
N GLY A 12 6.01 -14.25 1.21
CA GLY A 12 6.56 -14.47 -0.12
C GLY A 12 6.48 -13.26 -1.08
N VAL A 13 5.95 -12.11 -0.65
CA VAL A 13 5.94 -10.88 -1.47
C VAL A 13 7.36 -10.30 -1.50
N SER A 14 8.17 -10.77 -2.43
CA SER A 14 9.54 -10.31 -2.68
C SER A 14 9.59 -8.79 -2.84
N GLY A 15 10.49 -8.12 -2.10
CA GLY A 15 10.74 -6.68 -2.18
C GLY A 15 10.12 -5.85 -1.04
N GLN A 16 9.45 -6.47 -0.08
CA GLN A 16 8.83 -5.79 1.05
C GLN A 16 9.55 -6.20 2.35
N ASN A 17 10.26 -5.27 3.00
CA ASN A 17 10.84 -5.50 4.33
C ASN A 17 9.78 -5.35 5.43
N LEU A 18 8.67 -6.09 5.29
CA LEU A 18 7.61 -6.10 6.29
C LEU A 18 8.05 -6.95 7.47
N THR A 19 7.99 -6.37 8.68
CA THR A 19 8.29 -7.14 9.88
C THR A 19 7.22 -8.22 10.04
N THR A 20 7.65 -9.42 10.41
CA THR A 20 6.74 -10.54 10.75
C THR A 20 5.76 -10.15 11.85
N ALA A 21 6.14 -9.23 12.75
CA ALA A 21 5.26 -8.65 13.75
C ALA A 21 4.11 -7.84 13.14
N ALA A 22 4.39 -6.95 12.19
CA ALA A 22 3.37 -6.12 11.53
C ALA A 22 2.37 -6.97 10.72
N ILE A 23 2.83 -8.05 10.09
CA ILE A 23 1.93 -8.96 9.37
C ILE A 23 1.07 -9.76 10.35
N ARG A 24 1.64 -10.23 11.47
CA ARG A 24 0.90 -10.99 12.49
C ARG A 24 -0.18 -10.16 13.21
N SER A 25 -0.05 -8.84 13.25
CA SER A 25 -1.11 -7.98 13.81
C SER A 25 -2.33 -7.83 12.91
N VAL A 26 -2.24 -8.23 11.63
CA VAL A 26 -3.36 -8.16 10.68
C VAL A 26 -4.31 -9.32 10.92
N SER A 27 -5.58 -9.00 11.14
CA SER A 27 -6.65 -9.98 11.24
C SER A 27 -7.19 -10.27 9.85
N PHE A 28 -6.55 -11.17 9.10
CA PHE A 28 -6.92 -11.46 7.70
C PHE A 28 -8.36 -11.97 7.50
N ASP A 29 -9.05 -12.39 8.57
CA ASP A 29 -10.50 -12.64 8.57
C ASP A 29 -11.33 -11.36 8.38
N ARG A 30 -10.88 -10.22 8.93
CA ARG A 30 -11.58 -8.92 8.92
C ARG A 30 -10.90 -7.84 8.09
N GLU A 31 -9.64 -8.05 7.73
CA GLU A 31 -8.79 -7.05 7.08
C GLU A 31 -8.20 -7.63 5.80
N GLN A 32 -7.93 -6.76 4.84
CA GLN A 32 -7.17 -7.06 3.64
C GLN A 32 -6.01 -6.08 3.52
N LEU A 33 -4.96 -6.50 2.82
CA LEU A 33 -3.81 -5.65 2.56
C LEU A 33 -3.95 -4.97 1.20
N VAL A 34 -3.81 -3.65 1.20
CA VAL A 34 -3.67 -2.84 -0.01
C VAL A 34 -2.21 -2.45 -0.15
N PHE A 35 -1.61 -2.83 -1.28
CA PHE A 35 -0.25 -2.44 -1.65
C PHE A 35 -0.33 -1.27 -2.62
N VAL A 36 0.20 -0.12 -2.22
CA VAL A 36 0.29 1.07 -3.05
C VAL A 36 1.75 1.26 -3.44
N THR A 37 2.06 1.10 -4.72
CA THR A 37 3.45 1.17 -5.22
C THR A 37 3.62 2.34 -6.19
N LEU A 38 4.82 2.92 -6.21
CA LEU A 38 5.21 3.93 -7.20
C LEU A 38 5.86 3.32 -8.46
N GLY A 39 5.78 2.00 -8.62
CA GLY A 39 6.57 1.28 -9.61
C GLY A 39 8.08 1.41 -9.35
N GLN A 40 8.88 1.21 -10.39
CA GLN A 40 10.33 1.38 -10.31
C GLN A 40 10.70 2.86 -10.35
N GLN A 41 11.55 3.28 -9.42
CA GLN A 41 12.12 4.62 -9.36
C GLN A 41 13.63 4.55 -9.60
N PRO A 42 14.21 5.50 -10.36
CA PRO A 42 15.60 5.41 -10.80
C PRO A 42 16.63 5.68 -9.69
N THR A 43 16.20 6.29 -8.59
CA THR A 43 17.07 6.68 -7.47
C THR A 43 16.44 6.35 -6.12
N ALA A 44 17.24 6.47 -5.06
CA ALA A 44 16.73 6.60 -3.70
C ALA A 44 16.05 7.97 -3.49
N GLY A 45 15.35 8.13 -2.36
CA GLY A 45 14.71 9.38 -1.96
C GLY A 45 13.21 9.49 -2.28
N PHE A 46 12.70 8.63 -3.16
CA PHE A 46 11.26 8.51 -3.39
C PHE A 46 10.59 7.73 -2.26
N SER A 47 9.44 8.20 -1.79
CA SER A 47 8.58 7.45 -0.87
C SER A 47 7.10 7.72 -1.11
N VAL A 48 6.26 6.82 -0.63
CA VAL A 48 4.80 6.95 -0.66
C VAL A 48 4.24 6.60 0.71
N GLY A 49 3.25 7.34 1.17
CA GLY A 49 2.59 7.11 2.46
C GLY A 49 1.12 7.52 2.44
N LEU A 50 0.35 7.00 3.39
CA LEU A 50 -1.05 7.39 3.57
C LEU A 50 -1.11 8.78 4.22
N ARG A 51 -1.86 9.70 3.61
CA ARG A 51 -2.14 11.04 4.14
C ARG A 51 -3.45 11.06 4.90
N ASP A 52 -4.49 10.47 4.32
CA ASP A 52 -5.81 10.36 4.92
C ASP A 52 -6.56 9.13 4.39
N ALA A 53 -7.49 8.61 5.19
CA ALA A 53 -8.36 7.50 4.81
C ALA A 53 -9.79 7.74 5.29
N ASN A 54 -10.75 7.61 4.39
CA ASN A 54 -12.16 7.76 4.72
C ASN A 54 -13.00 6.68 4.03
N ALA A 55 -14.03 6.20 4.73
CA ALA A 55 -15.01 5.29 4.17
C ALA A 55 -16.34 6.00 3.99
N THR A 56 -16.81 6.09 2.74
CA THR A 56 -18.06 6.76 2.39
C THR A 56 -18.95 5.84 1.57
N GLY A 57 -20.10 5.46 2.12
CA GLY A 57 -21.02 4.53 1.46
C GLY A 57 -20.33 3.18 1.22
N ASP A 58 -20.18 2.79 -0.05
CA ASP A 58 -19.54 1.56 -0.48
C ASP A 58 -18.08 1.74 -0.93
N THR A 59 -17.50 2.91 -0.70
CA THR A 59 -16.19 3.30 -1.22
C THR A 59 -15.22 3.60 -0.08
N LEU A 60 -14.05 2.97 -0.14
CA LEU A 60 -12.88 3.35 0.66
C LEU A 60 -12.03 4.32 -0.17
N LEU A 61 -11.81 5.51 0.38
CA LEU A 61 -10.98 6.56 -0.19
C LEU A 61 -9.65 6.59 0.55
N LEU A 62 -8.55 6.42 -0.18
CA LEU A 62 -7.19 6.55 0.34
C LEU A 62 -6.50 7.73 -0.35
N ASP A 63 -6.20 8.78 0.41
CA ASP A 63 -5.39 9.89 -0.08
C ASP A 63 -3.93 9.63 0.26
N MET A 64 -3.10 9.45 -0.77
CA MET A 64 -1.68 9.12 -0.62
C MET A 64 -0.82 10.37 -0.82
N ALA A 65 0.33 10.43 -0.17
CA ALA A 65 1.35 11.44 -0.42
C ALA A 65 2.57 10.78 -1.06
N VAL A 66 3.04 11.35 -2.18
CA VAL A 66 4.33 11.01 -2.78
C VAL A 66 5.34 12.05 -2.37
N ILE A 67 6.46 11.59 -1.82
CA ILE A 67 7.63 12.42 -1.55
C ILE A 67 8.66 12.11 -2.63
N THR A 68 9.03 13.12 -3.40
CA THR A 68 10.11 13.04 -4.38
C THR A 68 11.38 13.65 -3.78
N PRO A 69 12.58 13.15 -4.15
CA PRO A 69 13.81 13.84 -3.79
C PRO A 69 13.79 15.26 -4.38
N GLU A 70 14.34 16.22 -3.64
CA GLU A 70 14.52 17.58 -4.15
C GLU A 70 15.40 17.58 -5.41
N PRO A 71 15.18 18.50 -6.37
CA PRO A 71 15.90 18.51 -7.65
C PRO A 71 17.43 18.44 -7.53
N ASP A 72 17.99 19.05 -6.48
CA ASP A 72 19.44 19.12 -6.25
C ASP A 72 19.93 18.19 -5.11
N ALA A 73 19.07 17.28 -4.64
CA ALA A 73 19.45 16.35 -3.59
C ALA A 73 20.48 15.33 -4.10
N MET A 74 21.58 15.18 -3.35
CA MET A 74 22.53 14.08 -3.57
C MET A 74 21.90 12.77 -3.09
N VAL A 75 21.41 11.95 -4.03
CA VAL A 75 20.76 10.65 -3.76
C VAL A 75 21.50 9.49 -4.42
N ALA A 76 21.43 8.31 -3.81
CA ALA A 76 21.98 7.10 -4.38
C ALA A 76 21.30 6.73 -5.70
N GLN A 77 22.10 6.39 -6.70
CA GLN A 77 21.65 5.97 -8.04
C GLN A 77 21.41 4.46 -8.05
N VAL A 78 20.24 4.07 -7.56
CA VAL A 78 19.83 2.66 -7.46
C VAL A 78 18.35 2.56 -7.77
N ILE A 79 17.97 1.53 -8.52
CA ILE A 79 16.56 1.24 -8.79
C ILE A 79 15.87 0.84 -7.48
N THR A 80 14.84 1.57 -7.11
CA THR A 80 14.02 1.30 -5.92
C THR A 80 12.56 1.05 -6.32
N THR A 81 11.79 0.47 -5.41
CA THR A 81 10.35 0.19 -5.62
C THR A 81 9.55 0.66 -4.39
N PRO A 82 9.39 1.99 -4.19
CA PRO A 82 8.70 2.50 -3.01
C PRO A 82 7.27 1.99 -2.91
N CYS A 83 6.87 1.57 -1.71
CA CYS A 83 5.60 0.92 -1.45
C CYS A 83 5.08 1.30 -0.06
N ALA A 84 3.78 1.55 0.03
CA ALA A 84 3.03 1.60 1.29
C ALA A 84 2.10 0.39 1.36
N VAL A 85 2.09 -0.29 2.50
CA VAL A 85 1.23 -1.45 2.76
C VAL A 85 0.24 -1.08 3.85
N LEU A 86 -1.05 -1.16 3.52
CA LEU A 86 -2.14 -0.71 4.39
C LEU A 86 -3.03 -1.89 4.73
N ALA A 87 -3.25 -2.14 6.02
CA ALA A 87 -4.31 -3.02 6.48
C ALA A 87 -5.62 -2.23 6.52
N VAL A 88 -6.61 -2.67 5.75
CA VAL A 88 -7.91 -2.01 5.66
C VAL A 88 -9.01 -3.01 6.00
N SER A 89 -10.01 -2.58 6.75
CA SER A 89 -11.17 -3.43 7.07
C SER A 89 -11.84 -3.90 5.78
N LYS A 90 -12.27 -5.16 5.71
CA LYS A 90 -13.06 -5.72 4.60
C LYS A 90 -14.52 -5.28 4.63
N ASP A 91 -14.98 -4.75 5.75
CA ASP A 91 -16.39 -4.45 5.95
C ASP A 91 -16.78 -3.12 5.30
N LYS A 92 -17.98 -3.07 4.70
CA LYS A 92 -18.70 -1.86 4.29
C LYS A 92 -18.27 -1.18 2.98
N TRP A 93 -17.31 -1.71 2.23
CA TRP A 93 -16.98 -1.15 0.91
C TRP A 93 -16.68 -2.23 -0.13
N GLN A 94 -16.91 -1.90 -1.39
CA GLN A 94 -16.69 -2.74 -2.59
C GLN A 94 -15.83 -2.02 -3.62
N ARG A 95 -15.52 -0.75 -3.38
CA ARG A 95 -14.80 0.13 -4.27
C ARG A 95 -13.66 0.80 -3.50
N LEU A 96 -12.47 0.74 -4.07
CA LEU A 96 -11.29 1.43 -3.56
C LEU A 96 -10.94 2.54 -4.54
N GLU A 97 -10.83 3.78 -4.04
CA GLU A 97 -10.21 4.87 -4.77
C GLU A 97 -8.92 5.30 -4.07
N VAL A 98 -7.86 5.46 -4.86
CA VAL A 98 -6.57 5.94 -4.37
C VAL A 98 -6.22 7.24 -5.10
N THR A 99 -6.06 8.33 -4.36
CA THR A 99 -5.70 9.66 -4.88
C THR A 99 -4.28 10.04 -4.47
N GLY A 100 -3.76 11.13 -5.06
CA GLY A 100 -2.45 11.70 -4.69
C GLY A 100 -1.24 10.98 -5.29
N LEU A 101 -1.45 9.96 -6.12
CA LEU A 101 -0.39 9.27 -6.88
C LEU A 101 -0.26 9.76 -8.33
N SER A 102 -1.35 10.27 -8.90
CA SER A 102 -1.43 10.80 -10.26
C SER A 102 -2.58 11.82 -10.35
N ASP A 103 -2.72 12.49 -11.50
CA ASP A 103 -3.79 13.47 -11.74
C ASP A 103 -5.20 12.87 -11.64
N ARG A 104 -5.33 11.55 -11.77
CA ARG A 104 -6.60 10.83 -11.68
C ARG A 104 -6.56 9.79 -10.55
N PRO A 105 -7.71 9.53 -9.90
CA PRO A 105 -7.79 8.46 -8.93
C PRO A 105 -7.55 7.10 -9.60
N LEU A 106 -6.80 6.22 -8.93
CA LEU A 106 -6.78 4.80 -9.26
C LEU A 106 -7.98 4.14 -8.62
N ILE A 107 -8.82 3.50 -9.43
CA ILE A 107 -10.07 2.89 -8.96
C ILE A 107 -9.96 1.37 -9.10
N LYS A 108 -10.25 0.65 -8.02
CA LYS A 108 -10.32 -0.81 -8.00
C LYS A 108 -11.67 -1.25 -7.43
N ILE A 109 -12.40 -2.07 -8.20
CA ILE A 109 -13.55 -2.80 -7.67
C ILE A 109 -13.03 -4.06 -6.98
N VAL A 110 -13.35 -4.21 -5.71
CA VAL A 110 -13.01 -5.39 -4.91
C VAL A 110 -14.14 -6.39 -5.07
N GLY A 111 -13.84 -7.52 -5.72
CA GLY A 111 -14.80 -8.61 -5.88
C GLY A 111 -15.17 -9.22 -4.52
N LYS A 112 -16.39 -9.73 -4.40
CA LYS A 112 -16.85 -10.51 -3.25
C LYS A 112 -16.03 -11.78 -3.06
#